data_AF-A0A938DZH4-F1
#
_entry.id   AF-A0A938DZH4-F1
#
_cell.length_a   1.000
_cell.length_b   1.000
_cell.length_c   1.000
_cell.angle_alpha   90.00
_cell.angle_beta   90.00
_cell.angle_gamma   90.00
#
_symmetry.space_group_name_H-M   'P 1'
#
loop_
_entity.id
_entity.type
_entity.pdbx_description
1 polymer ?
#
loop_
_entity_poly.entity_id
_entity_poly.type
_entity_poly.pdbx_seq_one_letter_code
_entity_poly.pdbx_strand_id
1 'polypeptide(L)'
;MDPIEASGYQGTASVEKVDGKPVLVVSVPDLPAFSDEYYEVWMATLDTTTMVAIGTLNPGEEGRFILPAGMDTASFLVVGVSVEAFDGDAGHSAKSVVRGQLAT
;
A
#
# COMPACT_ATOMS: atom_id res chain seq x y z
N MET A 1 -2.01 12.25 -8.51
CA MET A 1 -2.74 11.21 -7.76
C MET A 1 -3.29 10.29 -8.81
N ASP A 2 -2.72 9.11 -8.94
CA ASP A 2 -3.10 8.15 -9.97
C ASP A 2 -4.01 7.08 -9.38
N PRO A 3 -5.03 6.62 -10.13
CA PRO A 3 -5.94 5.59 -9.64
C PRO A 3 -5.24 4.24 -9.47
N ILE A 4 -5.54 3.54 -8.38
CA ILE A 4 -5.19 2.13 -8.17
C ILE A 4 -6.50 1.31 -8.04
N GLU A 5 -6.56 0.14 -8.68
CA GLU A 5 -7.80 -0.62 -8.90
C GLU A 5 -7.62 -2.10 -8.55
N ALA A 6 -8.43 -2.65 -7.64
CA ALA A 6 -8.68 -4.10 -7.58
C ALA A 6 -10.12 -4.39 -7.17
N SER A 7 -10.51 -5.67 -7.19
CA SER A 7 -11.89 -6.18 -7.13
C SER A 7 -12.77 -5.50 -6.07
N GLY A 8 -13.49 -4.45 -6.48
CA GLY A 8 -14.55 -3.78 -5.72
C GLY A 8 -14.17 -2.47 -5.04
N TYR A 9 -12.89 -2.10 -4.94
CA TYR A 9 -12.44 -0.88 -4.26
C TYR A 9 -11.45 -0.08 -5.12
N GLN A 10 -11.61 1.25 -5.08
CA GLN A 10 -10.74 2.20 -5.76
C GLN A 10 -9.94 2.96 -4.73
N GLY A 11 -8.70 3.27 -5.08
CA GLY A 11 -7.86 4.12 -4.26
C GLY A 11 -6.92 4.97 -5.09
N THR A 12 -6.07 5.72 -4.41
CA THR A 12 -4.95 6.44 -5.02
C THR A 12 -3.67 6.16 -4.26
N ALA A 13 -2.56 6.19 -4.98
CA ALA A 13 -1.23 6.18 -4.39
C ALA A 13 -0.34 7.21 -5.10
N SER A 14 0.54 7.86 -4.33
CA SER A 14 1.58 8.74 -4.87
C SER A 14 2.81 8.72 -3.97
N VAL A 15 3.96 9.07 -4.54
CA VAL A 15 5.17 9.33 -3.76
C VAL A 15 5.44 10.83 -3.78
N GLU A 16 5.47 11.42 -2.60
CA GLU A 16 5.82 12.82 -2.37
C GLU A 16 7.21 12.93 -1.73
N LYS A 17 7.81 14.12 -1.80
CA LYS A 17 9.07 14.42 -1.11
C LYS A 17 8.77 15.36 0.05
N VAL A 18 8.97 14.90 1.28
CA VAL A 18 8.77 15.69 2.51
C VAL A 18 10.11 15.75 3.25
N ASP A 19 10.62 16.95 3.48
CA ASP A 19 11.94 17.18 4.11
C ASP A 19 13.08 16.35 3.48
N GLY A 20 13.03 16.21 2.16
CA GLY A 20 14.01 15.44 1.37
C GLY A 20 13.83 13.93 1.40
N LYS A 21 12.86 13.39 2.16
CA LYS A 21 12.56 11.97 2.25
C LYS A 21 11.36 11.60 1.37
N PRO A 22 11.40 10.46 0.66
CA PRO A 22 10.23 9.96 -0.05
C PRO A 22 9.16 9.48 0.94
N VAL A 23 7.92 9.89 0.70
CA VAL A 23 6.74 9.55 1.49
C VAL A 23 5.69 8.98 0.55
N LEU A 24 5.24 7.75 0.80
CA LEU A 24 4.10 7.16 0.11
C LEU A 24 2.81 7.68 0.76
N VAL A 25 1.93 8.24 -0.07
CA VAL A 25 0.58 8.67 0.31
C VAL A 25 -0.41 7.69 -0.31
N VAL A 26 -1.31 7.12 0.49
CA VAL A 26 -2.31 6.13 0.05
C VAL A 26 -3.68 6.49 0.59
N SER A 27 -4.71 6.46 -0.26
CA SER A 27 -6.09 6.67 0.13
C SER A 27 -7.00 5.63 -0.53
N VAL A 28 -7.85 4.99 0.27
CA VAL A 28 -8.86 4.02 -0.19
C VAL A 28 -10.16 4.30 0.59
N PRO A 29 -11.04 5.17 0.08
CA PRO A 29 -12.12 5.77 0.88
C PRO A 29 -13.18 4.78 1.37
N ASP A 30 -13.47 3.73 0.59
CA ASP A 30 -14.61 2.83 0.84
C ASP A 30 -14.24 1.54 1.57
N LEU A 31 -13.08 1.48 2.23
CA LEU A 31 -12.68 0.29 2.99
C LEU A 31 -13.63 0.01 4.16
N PRO A 32 -14.15 -1.22 4.31
CA PRO A 32 -14.90 -1.61 5.52
C PRO A 32 -13.99 -1.68 6.74
N ALA A 33 -14.57 -1.47 7.93
CA ALA A 33 -13.87 -1.73 9.18
C ALA A 33 -14.02 -3.20 9.60
N PHE A 34 -12.93 -3.78 10.09
CA PHE A 34 -12.89 -5.12 10.67
C PHE A 34 -12.59 -5.05 12.17
N SER A 35 -13.01 -6.06 12.93
CA SER A 35 -12.71 -6.20 14.36
C SER A 35 -11.47 -7.05 14.65
N ASP A 36 -11.07 -7.89 13.70
CA ASP A 36 -10.12 -8.99 13.84
C ASP A 36 -9.16 -9.12 12.64
N GLU A 37 -9.20 -8.15 11.72
CA GLU A 37 -8.30 -8.02 10.58
C GLU A 37 -7.82 -6.55 10.49
N TYR A 38 -6.77 -6.31 9.73
CA TYR A 38 -6.26 -4.96 9.45
C TYR A 38 -5.84 -4.83 7.99
N TYR A 39 -5.69 -3.59 7.53
CA TYR A 39 -5.15 -3.32 6.19
C TYR A 39 -3.65 -3.06 6.26
N GLU A 40 -2.90 -3.72 5.39
CA GLU A 40 -1.47 -3.49 5.23
C GLU A 40 -1.16 -2.96 3.83
N VAL A 41 -0.29 -1.95 3.80
CA VAL A 41 0.20 -1.29 2.59
C VAL A 41 1.52 -1.90 2.20
N TRP A 42 1.64 -2.25 0.92
CA TRP A 42 2.79 -2.91 0.34
C TRP A 42 3.31 -2.14 -0.87
N MET A 43 4.63 -2.14 -1.03
CA MET A 43 5.27 -1.78 -2.30
C MET A 43 5.96 -3.01 -2.88
N ALA A 44 5.85 -3.18 -4.20
CA ALA A 44 6.40 -4.33 -4.91
C ALA A 44 7.05 -3.95 -6.24
N THR A 45 7.93 -4.81 -6.72
CA THR A 45 8.44 -4.76 -8.10
C THR A 45 7.32 -5.05 -9.10
N LEU A 46 7.49 -4.62 -10.35
CA LEU A 46 6.48 -4.85 -11.41
C LEU A 46 6.14 -6.32 -11.63
N ASP A 47 7.13 -7.20 -11.47
CA ASP A 47 6.95 -8.66 -11.56
C ASP A 47 6.43 -9.28 -10.26
N THR A 48 6.19 -8.47 -9.22
CA THR A 48 5.71 -8.87 -7.90
C THR A 48 6.59 -9.88 -7.15
N THR A 49 7.84 -10.08 -7.60
CA THR A 49 8.77 -11.05 -6.97
C THR A 49 9.33 -10.54 -5.65
N THR A 50 9.42 -9.22 -5.49
CA THR A 50 9.84 -8.57 -4.25
C THR A 50 8.72 -7.69 -3.75
N MET A 51 8.34 -7.88 -2.48
CA MET A 51 7.30 -7.10 -1.79
C MET A 51 7.85 -6.63 -0.45
N VAL A 52 7.53 -5.40 -0.07
CA VAL A 52 7.95 -4.79 1.19
C VAL A 52 6.72 -4.20 1.87
N ALA A 53 6.49 -4.61 3.12
CA ALA A 53 5.50 -4.01 3.99
C ALA A 53 5.91 -2.57 4.34
N ILE A 54 5.00 -1.63 4.12
CA ILE A 54 5.24 -0.20 4.35
C ILE A 54 4.58 0.28 5.64
N GLY A 55 3.39 -0.24 5.95
CA GLY A 55 2.67 0.11 7.17
C GLY A 55 1.19 -0.24 7.09
N THR A 56 0.44 0.06 8.15
CA THR A 56 -0.99 -0.22 8.23
C THR A 56 -1.83 0.98 7.78
N LEU A 57 -2.97 0.71 7.13
CA LEU A 57 -3.94 1.73 6.72
C LEU A 57 -5.22 1.61 7.56
N ASN A 58 -5.69 2.72 8.11
CA ASN A 58 -6.99 2.75 8.77
C ASN A 58 -8.09 3.05 7.74
N PRO A 59 -9.24 2.35 7.79
CA PRO A 59 -10.39 2.65 6.95
C PRO A 59 -10.84 4.11 7.08
N GLY A 60 -11.08 4.76 5.93
CA GLY A 60 -11.53 6.16 5.87
C GLY A 60 -10.43 7.20 6.12
N GLU A 61 -9.18 6.80 6.35
CA GLU A 61 -8.03 7.69 6.55
C GLU A 61 -7.08 7.68 5.35
N GLU A 62 -6.38 8.80 5.14
CA GLU A 62 -5.21 8.85 4.25
C GLU A 62 -3.97 8.37 5.02
N GLY A 63 -3.31 7.34 4.52
CA GLY A 63 -2.04 6.85 5.04
C GLY A 63 -0.87 7.63 4.47
N ARG A 64 0.07 8.05 5.32
CA ARG A 64 1.33 8.70 4.92
C ARG A 64 2.50 7.96 5.55
N PHE A 65 3.37 7.39 4.71
CA PHE A 65 4.42 6.48 5.15
C PHE A 65 5.79 6.94 4.65
N ILE A 66 6.72 7.21 5.57
CA ILE A 66 8.12 7.46 5.18
C ILE A 66 8.69 6.15 4.64
N LEU A 67 9.17 6.17 3.40
CA LEU A 67 9.71 4.96 2.80
C LEU A 67 11.05 4.55 3.44
N PRO A 68 11.35 3.25 3.51
CA PRO A 68 12.64 2.76 4.00
C PRO A 68 13.82 3.42 3.28
N ALA A 69 14.86 3.76 4.04
CA ALA A 69 16.07 4.33 3.46
C ALA A 69 16.69 3.37 2.43
N GLY A 70 16.95 3.87 1.22
CA GLY A 70 17.53 3.09 0.13
C GLY A 70 16.52 2.32 -0.72
N MET A 71 15.22 2.41 -0.43
CA MET A 71 14.18 1.91 -1.35
C MET A 71 14.21 2.72 -2.65
N ASP A 72 14.38 2.04 -3.77
CA ASP A 72 14.31 2.66 -5.10
C ASP A 72 12.86 2.67 -5.60
N THR A 73 12.24 3.86 -5.57
CA THR A 73 10.85 4.04 -6.02
C THR A 73 10.67 3.88 -7.52
N ALA A 74 11.75 3.84 -8.31
CA ALA A 74 11.68 3.47 -9.73
C ALA A 74 11.63 1.94 -9.95
N SER A 75 12.09 1.16 -8.96
CA SER A 75 12.02 -0.31 -8.99
C SER A 75 10.76 -0.84 -8.32
N PHE A 76 10.29 -0.19 -7.25
CA PHE A 76 9.09 -0.54 -6.50
C PHE A 76 7.88 0.28 -6.96
N LEU A 77 7.33 -0.06 -8.13
CA LEU A 77 6.26 0.70 -8.78
C LEU A 77 4.85 0.23 -8.42
N VAL A 78 4.70 -0.99 -7.92
CA VAL A 78 3.39 -1.55 -7.59
C VAL A 78 3.06 -1.22 -6.13
N VAL A 79 1.95 -0.54 -5.90
CA VAL A 79 1.39 -0.32 -4.56
C VAL A 79 0.17 -1.22 -4.39
N GLY A 80 0.08 -1.88 -3.26
CA GLY A 80 -1.06 -2.72 -2.91
C GLY A 80 -1.54 -2.48 -1.48
N VAL A 81 -2.82 -2.75 -1.25
CA VAL A 81 -3.38 -2.87 0.10
C VAL A 81 -4.03 -4.25 0.21
N SER A 82 -3.71 -4.99 1.26
CA SER A 82 -4.27 -6.32 1.55
C SER A 82 -4.94 -6.35 2.91
N VAL A 83 -5.85 -7.32 3.11
CA VAL A 83 -6.44 -7.63 4.41
C VAL A 83 -5.60 -8.70 5.09
N GLU A 84 -5.06 -8.38 6.25
CA GLU A 84 -4.21 -9.27 7.05
C GLU A 84 -4.91 -9.63 8.37
N ALA A 85 -4.61 -10.82 8.88
CA ALA A 85 -5.18 -11.34 10.12
C ALA A 85 -4.22 -11.15 11.30
N PHE A 86 -4.74 -11.06 12.52
CA PHE A 86 -3.92 -11.07 13.75
C PHE A 86 -3.54 -12.50 14.18
N ASP A 87 -2.97 -13.29 13.26
CA ASP A 87 -2.64 -14.71 13.48
C ASP A 87 -1.15 -14.97 13.77
N GLY A 88 -0.30 -13.94 13.62
CA GLY A 88 1.13 -14.00 13.84
C GLY A 88 1.94 -14.44 12.61
N ASP A 89 1.30 -14.65 11.45
CA ASP A 89 1.98 -14.73 10.16
C ASP A 89 2.19 -13.31 9.61
N ALA A 90 3.41 -13.02 9.17
CA ALA A 90 3.78 -11.72 8.59
C ALA A 90 3.83 -11.76 7.05
N GLY A 91 3.47 -12.88 6.44
CA GLY A 91 3.43 -13.03 4.99
C GLY A 91 2.26 -12.27 4.38
N HIS A 92 2.51 -11.56 3.27
CA HIS A 92 1.47 -10.89 2.50
C HIS A 92 0.35 -11.87 2.09
N SER A 93 -0.87 -11.61 2.56
CA SER A 93 -2.02 -12.43 2.19
C SER A 93 -2.35 -12.31 0.69
N ALA A 94 -2.99 -13.35 0.13
CA ALA A 94 -3.53 -13.28 -1.22
C ALA A 94 -4.78 -12.37 -1.34
N LYS A 95 -5.30 -11.83 -0.23
CA LYS A 95 -6.51 -11.00 -0.18
C LYS A 95 -6.17 -9.52 -0.45
N SER A 96 -5.68 -9.22 -1.65
CA SER A 96 -5.48 -7.84 -2.08
C SER A 96 -6.82 -7.14 -2.34
N VAL A 97 -6.99 -5.94 -1.79
CA VAL A 97 -8.21 -5.13 -1.89
C VAL A 97 -8.09 -4.05 -2.95
N VAL A 98 -6.88 -3.48 -3.08
CA VAL A 98 -6.53 -2.59 -4.18
C VAL A 98 -5.09 -2.83 -4.59
N ARG A 99 -4.80 -2.74 -5.89
CA ARG A 99 -3.45 -2.81 -6.44
C ARG A 99 -3.34 -1.89 -7.63
N GLY A 100 -2.23 -1.17 -7.75
CA GLY A 100 -1.99 -0.36 -8.93
C GLY A 100 -0.55 0.08 -9.02
N GLN A 101 -0.21 0.74 -10.13
CA GLN A 101 1.14 1.20 -10.40
C GLN A 101 1.23 2.70 -10.16
N LEU A 102 2.31 3.13 -9.53
CA LEU A 102 2.66 4.55 -9.47
C LEU A 102 2.92 5.03 -10.89
N ALA A 103 2.30 6.14 -11.29
CA ALA A 103 2.67 6.80 -12.54
C ALA A 103 4.01 7.52 -12.35
N THR A 104 4.81 7.52 -13.41
CA THR A 104 6.10 8.24 -13.49
C THR A 104 5.90 9.69 -13.88
#